data_AF-A0A3M7MHU7-F1
#
_entry.id   AF-A0A3M7MHU7-F1
#
_cell.length_a   1.000
_cell.length_b   1.000
_cell.length_c   1.000
_cell.angle_alpha   90.00
_cell.angle_beta   90.00
_cell.angle_gamma   90.00
#
_symmetry.space_group_name_H-M   'P 1'
#
loop_
_entity.id
_entity.type
_entity.pdbx_description
1 polymer ?
#
loop_
_entity_poly.entity_id
_entity_poly.type
_entity_poly.pdbx_seq_one_letter_code
_entity_poly.pdbx_strand_id
1 'polypeptide(L)'
;MSLWQVDNELNFPIGCCDSYGKPTLPSPGDCRGHLDLLDTEEGRPQVTWEPGQDAYFQLSDHTYTTGAPGLTHYGGSCQIGFSVDKGQTWKAAASYHGNCPHRQQDSPQTFQFRVPSNMPSGPAVFAWIWLNREHEFFMNCASVQIGSSHGNSPISVYSSSTASSTIYHTALPAPTDGIPKKGEIYECDNHNRVSTSRDSSSSPKSTRSRWEHIKHRHSRKHHRYYYMRRSHRDQSPRQHYHMPERLTSDACDWNSAPRMETSYFSTDAKCAPNAKLKNPRSDTFEIGWGDACGIVEGDNEYAIRNIEC
;
A
#
# COMPACT_ATOMS: atom_id res chain seq x y z
N MET A 1 13.63 11.14 16.06
CA MET A 1 13.63 11.37 14.61
C MET A 1 12.99 12.72 14.32
N SER A 2 13.33 13.38 13.22
CA SER A 2 12.66 14.63 12.80
C SER A 2 11.22 14.35 12.35
N LEU A 3 10.31 15.26 12.68
CA LEU A 3 8.84 15.19 12.45
C LEU A 3 8.37 15.06 10.99
N TRP A 4 9.28 14.85 10.02
CA TRP A 4 8.97 14.93 8.58
C TRP A 4 9.77 13.96 7.70
N GLN A 5 10.42 12.95 8.27
CA GLN A 5 11.09 11.95 7.46
C GLN A 5 10.07 10.92 6.98
N VAL A 6 9.66 11.04 5.71
CA VAL A 6 8.80 10.05 5.06
C VAL A 6 9.53 8.72 5.00
N ASP A 7 8.86 7.64 5.39
CA ASP A 7 9.35 6.29 5.17
C ASP A 7 9.41 6.03 3.66
N ASN A 8 10.63 6.00 3.12
CA ASN A 8 10.86 5.75 1.71
C ASN A 8 10.48 4.32 1.30
N GLU A 9 10.34 3.39 2.24
CA GLU A 9 9.94 2.01 2.02
C GLU A 9 8.42 1.78 2.16
N LEU A 10 7.66 2.83 2.50
CA LEU A 10 6.21 2.76 2.72
C LEU A 10 5.45 2.14 1.55
N ASN A 11 5.91 2.43 0.32
CA ASN A 11 5.33 1.97 -0.94
C ASN A 11 6.02 0.74 -1.53
N PHE A 12 7.03 0.17 -0.87
CA PHE A 12 7.73 -0.99 -1.40
C PHE A 12 6.99 -2.28 -1.06
N PRO A 13 6.89 -3.26 -1.96
CA PRO A 13 6.31 -4.56 -1.63
C PRO A 13 7.15 -5.33 -0.60
N ILE A 14 6.50 -5.87 0.43
CA ILE A 14 7.06 -6.85 1.35
C ILE A 14 7.10 -8.21 0.63
N GLY A 15 8.18 -8.97 0.79
CA GLY A 15 8.34 -10.26 0.13
C GLY A 15 8.58 -10.17 -1.38
N CYS A 16 8.87 -8.99 -1.92
CA CYS A 16 9.43 -8.83 -3.26
C CYS A 16 10.96 -8.96 -3.26
N CYS A 17 11.54 -9.06 -4.45
CA CYS A 17 12.97 -8.99 -4.66
C CYS A 17 13.40 -7.55 -4.99
N ASP A 18 14.66 -7.21 -4.69
CA ASP A 18 15.23 -5.95 -5.18
C ASP A 18 15.27 -5.90 -6.72
N SER A 19 15.71 -4.76 -7.28
CA SER A 19 15.89 -4.56 -8.72
C SER A 19 16.84 -5.58 -9.40
N TYR A 20 17.56 -6.39 -8.61
CA TYR A 20 18.50 -7.41 -9.07
C TYR A 20 18.01 -8.85 -8.81
N GLY A 21 16.79 -9.02 -8.30
CA GLY A 21 16.22 -10.34 -8.02
C GLY A 21 16.78 -11.02 -6.77
N LYS A 22 17.37 -10.27 -5.83
CA LYS A 22 17.92 -10.83 -4.58
C LYS A 22 16.82 -11.13 -3.53
N PRO A 23 17.11 -12.02 -2.55
CA PRO A 23 16.11 -12.64 -1.70
C PRO A 23 15.21 -11.67 -0.93
N THR A 24 13.99 -12.13 -0.71
CA THR A 24 12.94 -11.55 0.11
C THR A 24 13.42 -11.36 1.54
N LEU A 25 13.77 -10.13 1.91
CA LEU A 25 14.21 -9.79 3.26
C LEU A 25 13.12 -10.15 4.29
N PRO A 26 13.49 -10.27 5.58
CA PRO A 26 12.50 -10.33 6.65
C PRO A 26 11.55 -9.13 6.58
N SER A 27 10.31 -9.33 7.02
CA SER A 27 9.36 -8.23 7.12
C SER A 27 9.88 -7.20 8.14
N PRO A 28 9.70 -5.88 7.89
CA PRO A 28 9.94 -4.86 8.94
C PRO A 28 8.93 -4.98 10.11
N GLY A 29 7.95 -5.88 10.01
CA GLY A 29 6.88 -6.08 10.97
C GLY A 29 5.56 -5.47 10.52
N ASP A 30 4.51 -5.72 11.30
CA ASP A 30 3.18 -5.15 11.07
C ASP A 30 3.24 -3.62 11.03
N CYS A 31 2.40 -3.02 10.18
CA CYS A 31 2.37 -1.57 9.99
C CYS A 31 3.74 -0.99 9.63
N ARG A 32 4.56 -1.75 8.89
CA ARG A 32 5.92 -1.36 8.48
C ARG A 32 6.86 -1.10 9.66
N GLY A 33 6.59 -1.72 10.82
CA GLY A 33 7.37 -1.52 12.04
C GLY A 33 6.99 -0.28 12.86
N HIS A 34 5.91 0.42 12.54
CA HIS A 34 5.51 1.68 13.19
C HIS A 34 4.50 1.53 14.33
N LEU A 35 4.30 0.32 14.85
CA LEU A 35 3.35 0.08 15.95
C LEU A 35 3.78 0.77 17.27
N ASP A 36 5.05 1.09 17.44
CA ASP A 36 5.60 1.81 18.58
C ASP A 36 5.17 3.29 18.63
N LEU A 37 4.69 3.86 17.52
CA LEU A 37 4.20 5.23 17.44
C LEU A 37 2.78 5.41 17.98
N LEU A 38 2.02 4.33 18.24
CA LEU A 38 0.58 4.43 18.57
C LEU A 38 0.26 5.25 19.81
N ASP A 39 1.18 5.31 20.79
CA ASP A 39 1.01 6.10 22.02
C ASP A 39 1.69 7.48 21.94
N THR A 40 2.16 7.89 20.76
CA THR A 40 2.79 9.20 20.52
C THR A 40 1.84 10.14 19.76
N GLU A 41 2.25 11.40 19.62
CA GLU A 41 1.49 12.39 18.86
C GLU A 41 1.35 11.99 17.37
N GLU A 42 2.38 11.34 16.82
CA GLU A 42 2.40 10.82 15.45
C GLU A 42 1.38 9.69 15.24
N GLY A 43 1.14 8.86 16.26
CA GLY A 43 0.14 7.79 16.23
C GLY A 43 -1.24 8.20 16.68
N ARG A 44 -1.53 9.49 16.88
CA ARG A 44 -2.87 9.93 17.29
C ARG A 44 -3.93 9.45 16.28
N PRO A 45 -5.11 8.99 16.75
CA PRO A 45 -6.19 8.59 15.86
C PRO A 45 -6.56 9.68 14.86
N GLN A 46 -6.67 9.32 13.57
CA GLN A 46 -7.00 10.28 12.50
C GLN A 46 -8.51 10.35 12.22
N VAL A 47 -9.26 9.35 12.67
CA VAL A 47 -10.70 9.24 12.44
C VAL A 47 -11.35 8.48 13.59
N THR A 48 -12.61 8.83 13.88
CA THR A 48 -13.47 8.04 14.76
C THR A 48 -14.54 7.33 13.93
N TRP A 49 -14.70 6.04 14.17
CA TRP A 49 -15.73 5.20 13.56
C TRP A 49 -16.59 4.54 14.62
N GLU A 50 -17.89 4.43 14.37
CA GLU A 50 -18.80 3.70 15.24
C GLU A 50 -18.93 2.23 14.83
N PRO A 51 -19.09 1.28 15.78
CA PRO A 51 -19.37 -0.11 15.46
C PRO A 51 -20.60 -0.24 14.55
N GLY A 52 -20.48 -1.01 13.47
CA GLY A 52 -21.55 -1.18 12.49
C GLY A 52 -21.79 0.04 11.59
N GLN A 53 -20.93 1.06 11.58
CA GLN A 53 -21.03 2.19 10.65
C GLN A 53 -20.56 1.81 9.24
N ASP A 54 -21.17 2.38 8.20
CA ASP A 54 -20.57 2.38 6.86
C ASP A 54 -19.35 3.32 6.85
N ALA A 55 -18.25 2.84 6.28
CA ALA A 55 -16.98 3.53 6.19
C ALA A 55 -16.30 3.24 4.84
N TYR A 56 -15.19 3.93 4.59
CA TYR A 56 -14.40 3.70 3.39
C TYR A 56 -12.92 3.92 3.66
N PHE A 57 -12.08 3.33 2.80
CA PHE A 57 -10.67 3.67 2.67
C PHE A 57 -10.36 4.02 1.21
N GLN A 58 -9.26 4.73 1.00
CA GLN A 58 -8.83 5.12 -0.33
C GLN A 58 -7.41 4.62 -0.61
N LEU A 59 -7.21 4.12 -1.82
CA LEU A 59 -5.89 3.76 -2.34
C LEU A 59 -5.52 4.78 -3.42
N SER A 60 -4.27 5.22 -3.44
CA SER A 60 -3.75 6.11 -4.47
C SER A 60 -2.45 5.57 -5.05
N ASP A 61 -2.11 6.02 -6.24
CA ASP A 61 -0.81 5.79 -6.91
C ASP A 61 0.29 6.73 -6.42
N HIS A 62 0.05 7.47 -5.32
CA HIS A 62 1.00 8.43 -4.78
C HIS A 62 2.33 7.75 -4.46
N THR A 63 3.41 8.29 -5.02
CA THR A 63 4.76 7.78 -4.76
C THR A 63 5.60 8.81 -4.02
N TYR A 64 6.20 8.36 -2.93
CA TYR A 64 7.23 9.12 -2.20
C TYR A 64 8.62 8.91 -2.80
N THR A 65 8.76 7.96 -3.74
CA THR A 65 10.04 7.61 -4.38
C THR A 65 10.02 8.04 -5.83
N THR A 66 10.86 9.03 -6.17
CA THR A 66 11.04 9.48 -7.55
C THR A 66 11.42 8.32 -8.47
N GLY A 67 10.62 8.08 -9.52
CA GLY A 67 10.89 7.05 -10.53
C GLY A 67 10.31 5.66 -10.23
N ALA A 68 9.59 5.48 -9.11
CA ALA A 68 8.85 4.26 -8.79
C ALA A 68 7.36 4.59 -8.57
N PRO A 69 6.59 4.88 -9.64
CA PRO A 69 5.16 5.15 -9.50
C PRO A 69 4.43 3.92 -8.96
N GLY A 70 3.46 4.11 -8.07
CA GLY A 70 2.60 3.03 -7.61
C GLY A 70 1.80 2.47 -8.80
N LEU A 71 1.73 1.14 -8.90
CA LEU A 71 0.94 0.45 -9.91
C LEU A 71 0.00 -0.55 -9.23
N THR A 72 -1.14 -0.79 -9.86
CA THR A 72 -2.14 -1.73 -9.34
C THR A 72 -1.74 -3.19 -9.51
N HIS A 73 -0.59 -3.49 -10.15
CA HIS A 73 -0.18 -4.84 -10.58
C HIS A 73 -1.29 -5.64 -11.28
N TYR A 74 -2.17 -4.90 -11.99
CA TYR A 74 -3.38 -5.45 -12.57
C TYR A 74 -4.17 -6.26 -11.54
N GLY A 75 -4.33 -5.74 -10.32
CA GLY A 75 -5.16 -6.29 -9.24
C GLY A 75 -4.45 -7.27 -8.30
N GLY A 76 -5.20 -8.25 -7.84
CA GLY A 76 -4.94 -9.06 -6.66
C GLY A 76 -6.16 -9.01 -5.74
N SER A 77 -5.94 -9.38 -4.49
CA SER A 77 -6.98 -9.36 -3.47
C SER A 77 -6.51 -8.60 -2.25
N CYS A 78 -7.44 -7.90 -1.60
CA CYS A 78 -7.17 -7.17 -0.37
C CYS A 78 -7.97 -7.74 0.79
N GLN A 79 -7.45 -7.59 1.98
CA GLN A 79 -8.22 -7.78 3.21
C GLN A 79 -7.99 -6.58 4.10
N ILE A 80 -9.03 -6.17 4.82
CA ILE A 80 -8.92 -5.15 5.85
C ILE A 80 -9.30 -5.76 7.19
N GLY A 81 -8.74 -5.21 8.25
CA GLY A 81 -9.02 -5.67 9.60
C GLY A 81 -8.59 -4.68 10.65
N PHE A 82 -8.86 -5.04 11.90
CA PHE A 82 -8.53 -4.20 13.05
C PHE A 82 -7.76 -4.96 14.11
N SER A 83 -6.93 -4.23 14.85
CA SER A 83 -6.34 -4.63 16.12
C SER A 83 -6.78 -3.65 17.21
N VAL A 84 -7.19 -4.18 18.36
CA VAL A 84 -7.52 -3.40 19.57
C VAL A 84 -6.48 -3.60 20.69
N ASP A 85 -5.38 -4.29 20.37
CA ASP A 85 -4.32 -4.70 21.30
C ASP A 85 -2.93 -4.32 20.78
N LYS A 86 -2.85 -3.19 20.07
CA LYS A 86 -1.62 -2.58 19.55
C LYS A 86 -0.85 -3.47 18.56
N GLY A 87 -1.58 -4.19 17.72
CA GLY A 87 -1.05 -5.05 16.65
C GLY A 87 -0.65 -6.45 17.09
N GLN A 88 -0.99 -6.88 18.31
CA GLN A 88 -0.69 -8.26 18.75
C GLN A 88 -1.62 -9.29 18.09
N THR A 89 -2.90 -8.94 17.92
CA THR A 89 -3.88 -9.75 17.21
C THR A 89 -4.71 -8.90 16.25
N TRP A 90 -5.16 -9.55 15.17
CA TRP A 90 -5.89 -8.92 14.09
C TRP A 90 -7.14 -9.72 13.75
N LYS A 91 -8.25 -9.02 13.52
CA LYS A 91 -9.51 -9.62 13.06
C LYS A 91 -9.96 -8.98 11.76
N ALA A 92 -10.41 -9.81 10.83
CA ALA A 92 -10.88 -9.37 9.52
C ALA A 92 -12.19 -8.58 9.63
N ALA A 93 -12.34 -7.56 8.79
CA ALA A 93 -13.54 -6.74 8.68
C ALA A 93 -14.19 -6.81 7.29
N ALA A 94 -13.39 -6.95 6.23
CA ALA A 94 -13.87 -7.24 4.89
C ALA A 94 -12.75 -7.88 4.06
N SER A 95 -13.13 -8.73 3.11
CA SER A 95 -12.20 -9.38 2.18
C SER A 95 -12.65 -9.10 0.75
N TYR A 96 -11.79 -8.43 -0.02
CA TYR A 96 -12.02 -8.08 -1.42
C TYR A 96 -11.33 -9.14 -2.28
N HIS A 97 -12.13 -10.11 -2.74
CA HIS A 97 -11.65 -11.23 -3.53
C HIS A 97 -11.54 -10.84 -5.00
N GLY A 98 -10.33 -10.50 -5.41
CA GLY A 98 -10.02 -10.06 -6.76
C GLY A 98 -10.30 -8.59 -7.02
N ASN A 99 -9.66 -8.06 -8.07
CA ASN A 99 -9.79 -6.66 -8.50
C ASN A 99 -9.57 -5.64 -7.36
N CYS A 100 -8.69 -5.94 -6.41
CA CYS A 100 -8.24 -5.02 -5.38
C CYS A 100 -6.70 -4.96 -5.34
N PRO A 101 -6.08 -3.80 -5.63
CA PRO A 101 -6.71 -2.57 -6.15
C PRO A 101 -7.43 -2.79 -7.49
N HIS A 102 -8.35 -1.89 -7.85
CA HIS A 102 -9.07 -1.97 -9.11
C HIS A 102 -8.10 -1.87 -10.29
N ARG A 103 -8.14 -2.84 -11.21
CA ARG A 103 -7.15 -2.97 -12.29
C ARG A 103 -7.19 -1.81 -13.29
N GLN A 104 -8.41 -1.31 -13.55
CA GLN A 104 -8.71 -0.33 -14.60
C GLN A 104 -9.46 0.89 -14.04
N GLN A 105 -8.96 1.47 -12.95
CA GLN A 105 -9.56 2.68 -12.37
C GLN A 105 -8.49 3.71 -12.02
N ASP A 106 -8.85 4.98 -12.26
CA ASP A 106 -8.03 6.14 -11.90
C ASP A 106 -7.87 6.27 -10.37
N SER A 107 -6.76 6.89 -9.97
CA SER A 107 -6.42 7.19 -8.57
C SER A 107 -7.06 8.53 -8.13
N PRO A 108 -7.60 8.66 -6.90
CA PRO A 108 -7.70 7.62 -5.87
C PRO A 108 -8.90 6.68 -6.08
N GLN A 109 -8.73 5.42 -5.68
CA GLN A 109 -9.76 4.39 -5.68
C GLN A 109 -10.40 4.32 -4.30
N THR A 110 -11.73 4.28 -4.22
CA THR A 110 -12.48 4.25 -2.96
C THR A 110 -13.10 2.87 -2.75
N PHE A 111 -12.83 2.28 -1.58
CA PHE A 111 -13.34 0.97 -1.18
C PHE A 111 -14.21 1.15 0.06
N GLN A 112 -15.45 0.71 -0.03
CA GLN A 112 -16.43 0.81 1.05
C GLN A 112 -16.46 -0.48 1.87
N PHE A 113 -16.61 -0.34 3.17
CA PHE A 113 -16.79 -1.46 4.09
C PHE A 113 -17.72 -1.06 5.24
N ARG A 114 -18.16 -2.04 6.01
CA ARG A 114 -18.88 -1.78 7.26
C ARG A 114 -17.99 -2.13 8.44
N VAL A 115 -17.85 -1.20 9.37
CA VAL A 115 -17.06 -1.39 10.61
C VAL A 115 -17.67 -2.57 11.38
N PRO A 116 -16.86 -3.55 11.86
CA PRO A 116 -17.41 -4.69 12.58
C PRO A 116 -18.35 -4.29 13.71
N SER A 117 -19.45 -5.01 13.87
CA SER A 117 -20.36 -4.82 15.01
C SER A 117 -19.70 -5.30 16.30
N ASN A 118 -20.12 -4.75 17.43
CA ASN A 118 -19.64 -5.15 18.75
C ASN A 118 -18.11 -4.98 18.96
N MET A 119 -17.46 -4.12 18.18
CA MET A 119 -16.09 -3.72 18.48
C MET A 119 -16.01 -2.99 19.82
N PRO A 120 -14.99 -3.27 20.65
CA PRO A 120 -14.71 -2.49 21.84
C PRO A 120 -14.46 -1.03 21.49
N SER A 121 -15.05 -0.11 22.25
CA SER A 121 -14.73 1.32 22.16
C SER A 121 -13.30 1.56 22.65
N GLY A 122 -12.55 2.40 21.95
CA GLY A 122 -11.16 2.70 22.30
C GLY A 122 -10.27 2.92 21.07
N PRO A 123 -8.99 3.26 21.29
CA PRO A 123 -8.00 3.28 20.23
C PRO A 123 -7.88 1.91 19.55
N ALA A 124 -7.78 1.91 18.23
CA ALA A 124 -7.59 0.72 17.43
C ALA A 124 -6.66 1.02 16.25
N VAL A 125 -6.14 -0.04 15.65
CA VAL A 125 -5.36 0.03 14.41
C VAL A 125 -6.17 -0.58 13.30
N PHE A 126 -6.47 0.20 12.27
CA PHE A 126 -6.97 -0.30 10.99
C PHE A 126 -5.78 -0.76 10.15
N ALA A 127 -5.87 -1.94 9.53
CA ALA A 127 -4.89 -2.40 8.57
C ALA A 127 -5.55 -2.77 7.26
N TRP A 128 -4.88 -2.41 6.17
CA TRP A 128 -5.12 -2.89 4.82
C TRP A 128 -3.96 -3.77 4.41
N ILE A 129 -4.28 -4.94 3.88
CA ILE A 129 -3.32 -5.79 3.20
C ILE A 129 -3.71 -6.03 1.75
N TRP A 130 -2.71 -6.27 0.91
CA TRP A 130 -2.89 -6.66 -0.48
C TRP A 130 -1.93 -7.78 -0.86
N LEU A 131 -2.49 -8.85 -1.41
CA LEU A 131 -1.77 -9.98 -2.00
C LEU A 131 -1.94 -9.91 -3.51
N ASN A 132 -0.89 -9.50 -4.20
CA ASN A 132 -0.92 -9.41 -5.65
C ASN A 132 -0.52 -10.75 -6.30
N ARG A 133 -0.86 -10.90 -7.58
CA ARG A 133 -0.57 -12.12 -8.34
C ARG A 133 0.92 -12.35 -8.57
N GLU A 134 1.74 -11.33 -8.36
CA GLU A 134 3.18 -11.41 -8.48
C GLU A 134 3.86 -11.93 -7.21
N HIS A 135 3.08 -12.38 -6.21
CA HIS A 135 3.54 -12.88 -4.93
C HIS A 135 4.23 -11.82 -4.07
N GLU A 136 3.68 -10.61 -4.10
CA GLU A 136 4.10 -9.49 -3.30
C GLU A 136 3.00 -9.11 -2.33
N PHE A 137 3.42 -8.74 -1.13
CA PHE A 137 2.56 -8.41 -0.02
C PHE A 137 2.70 -6.94 0.30
N PHE A 138 1.58 -6.25 0.50
CA PHE A 138 1.57 -4.90 1.01
C PHE A 138 0.76 -4.86 2.29
N MET A 139 1.23 -4.04 3.22
CA MET A 139 0.49 -3.68 4.43
C MET A 139 0.68 -2.20 4.71
N ASN A 140 -0.43 -1.52 4.96
CA ASN A 140 -0.45 -0.19 5.55
C ASN A 140 -1.49 -0.13 6.66
N CYS A 141 -1.24 0.75 7.63
CA CYS A 141 -2.11 0.90 8.79
C CYS A 141 -2.49 2.35 9.03
N ALA A 142 -3.58 2.54 9.75
CA ALA A 142 -4.01 3.82 10.28
C ALA A 142 -4.40 3.67 11.75
N SER A 143 -4.02 4.64 12.58
CA SER A 143 -4.54 4.78 13.94
C SER A 143 -5.95 5.37 13.87
N VAL A 144 -6.90 4.69 14.50
CA VAL A 144 -8.32 5.06 14.52
C VAL A 144 -8.88 4.98 15.93
N GLN A 145 -10.00 5.65 16.15
CA GLN A 145 -10.77 5.57 17.38
C GLN A 145 -12.07 4.84 17.10
N ILE A 146 -12.40 3.83 17.91
CA ILE A 146 -13.72 3.19 17.90
C ILE A 146 -14.58 3.89 18.95
N GLY A 147 -15.72 4.40 18.51
CA GLY A 147 -16.71 5.03 19.37
C GLY A 147 -17.51 4.02 20.20
N SER A 148 -18.35 4.54 21.08
CA SER A 148 -19.28 3.71 21.84
C SER A 148 -20.57 3.53 21.04
N SER A 149 -21.02 2.28 20.88
CA SER A 149 -22.32 1.97 20.26
C SER A 149 -23.46 2.63 21.03
N HIS A 150 -23.84 3.84 20.62
CA HIS A 150 -25.08 4.44 21.07
C HIS A 150 -26.19 3.67 20.35
N GLY A 151 -26.75 2.66 21.03
CA GLY A 151 -27.98 2.03 20.60
C GLY A 151 -28.96 3.12 20.22
N ASN A 152 -29.39 3.10 18.95
CA ASN A 152 -30.15 4.17 18.33
C ASN A 152 -31.41 4.48 19.17
N SER A 153 -31.32 5.50 20.03
CA SER A 153 -32.43 6.11 20.74
C SER A 153 -32.43 7.57 20.29
N PRO A 154 -33.49 8.05 19.61
CA PRO A 154 -33.52 9.42 19.13
C PRO A 154 -33.81 10.33 20.32
N ILE A 155 -32.77 10.72 21.07
CA ILE A 155 -32.90 11.86 21.98
C ILE A 155 -32.48 13.10 21.18
N SER A 156 -33.49 13.67 20.52
CA SER A 156 -33.48 15.07 20.13
C SER A 156 -33.30 15.92 21.40
N VAL A 157 -32.09 16.41 21.63
CA VAL A 157 -31.89 17.58 22.49
C VAL A 157 -31.61 18.77 21.59
N TYR A 158 -32.70 19.44 21.23
CA TYR A 158 -32.63 20.86 20.93
C TYR A 158 -32.16 21.55 22.22
N SER A 159 -30.92 22.03 22.24
CA SER A 159 -30.53 23.10 23.14
C SER A 159 -29.84 24.18 22.34
N SER A 160 -30.67 25.16 21.98
CA SER A 160 -30.26 26.51 21.63
C SER A 160 -29.45 27.12 22.78
N SER A 161 -28.21 27.48 22.51
CA SER A 161 -27.58 28.59 23.21
C SER A 161 -26.60 29.30 22.29
N THR A 162 -27.02 30.49 21.89
CA THR A 162 -26.23 31.55 21.28
C THR A 162 -24.99 31.88 22.11
N ALA A 163 -23.80 31.82 21.51
CA ALA A 163 -22.70 32.73 21.82
C ALA A 163 -21.75 32.78 20.62
N SER A 164 -21.60 34.00 20.10
CA SER A 164 -20.77 34.36 18.96
C SER A 164 -19.32 34.54 19.41
N SER A 165 -18.38 33.91 18.70
CA SER A 165 -16.97 34.33 18.69
C SER A 165 -16.29 33.86 17.42
N THR A 166 -16.26 34.76 16.45
CA THR A 166 -15.51 34.69 15.20
C THR A 166 -14.01 34.66 15.48
N ILE A 167 -13.31 33.60 15.07
CA ILE A 167 -11.85 33.65 14.86
C ILE A 167 -11.57 33.19 13.42
N TYR A 168 -11.17 34.14 12.59
CA TYR A 168 -10.61 33.89 11.28
C TYR A 168 -9.19 33.35 11.45
N HIS A 169 -8.90 32.14 10.98
CA HIS A 169 -7.54 31.72 10.74
C HIS A 169 -7.11 32.16 9.34
N THR A 170 -6.27 33.19 9.30
CA THR A 170 -5.53 33.66 8.12
C THR A 170 -4.60 32.57 7.61
N ALA A 171 -4.68 32.30 6.31
CA ALA A 171 -3.75 31.47 5.56
C ALA A 171 -2.31 32.02 5.65
N LEU A 172 -1.33 31.14 5.86
CA LEU A 172 0.08 31.45 5.74
C LEU A 172 0.46 31.66 4.26
N PRO A 173 1.25 32.70 3.90
CA PRO A 173 1.61 32.98 2.53
C PRO A 173 2.70 32.04 1.99
N ALA A 174 2.62 31.75 0.69
CA ALA A 174 3.65 31.05 -0.08
C ALA A 174 4.97 31.86 -0.11
N PRO A 175 6.15 31.21 -0.01
CA PRO A 175 7.41 31.90 -0.24
C PRO A 175 7.67 32.09 -1.75
N THR A 176 7.77 33.34 -2.18
CA THR A 176 8.29 33.75 -3.49
C THR A 176 9.80 33.97 -3.44
N ASP A 177 10.46 33.66 -4.55
CA ASP A 177 11.90 33.76 -4.84
C ASP A 177 12.56 35.10 -4.51
N GLY A 178 13.86 35.02 -4.17
CA GLY A 178 14.78 36.16 -4.12
C GLY A 178 16.25 35.75 -3.94
N ILE A 179 16.99 35.70 -5.06
CA ILE A 179 18.45 35.53 -5.14
C ILE A 179 19.17 36.83 -4.69
N PRO A 180 20.34 36.75 -4.03
CA PRO A 180 21.56 37.31 -4.64
C PRO A 180 22.79 36.36 -4.61
N LYS A 181 23.58 36.42 -5.69
CA LYS A 181 24.83 35.68 -5.94
C LYS A 181 26.05 36.27 -5.22
N LYS A 182 26.87 35.39 -4.64
CA LYS A 182 28.36 35.25 -4.73
C LYS A 182 28.75 34.25 -3.63
N GLY A 183 29.50 33.18 -3.80
CA GLY A 183 30.30 32.65 -4.90
C GLY A 183 31.43 31.88 -4.22
N GLU A 184 31.57 30.58 -4.48
CA GLU A 184 32.84 29.83 -4.50
C GLU A 184 32.56 28.40 -4.96
N ILE A 185 33.36 27.98 -5.94
CA ILE A 185 33.22 26.80 -6.77
C ILE A 185 34.22 25.77 -6.24
N TYR A 186 33.75 24.55 -5.94
CA TYR A 186 34.62 23.38 -5.87
C TYR A 186 34.32 22.49 -7.07
N GLU A 187 35.17 22.69 -8.07
CA GLU A 187 35.34 21.89 -9.28
C GLU A 187 36.31 20.74 -8.91
N CYS A 188 35.90 19.48 -9.11
CA CYS A 188 36.85 18.38 -9.17
C CYS A 188 37.03 17.97 -10.62
N ASP A 189 37.96 18.68 -11.24
CA ASP A 189 38.35 18.54 -12.63
C ASP A 189 39.21 17.28 -12.85
N ASN A 190 39.03 16.74 -14.04
CA ASN A 190 39.65 15.53 -14.55
C ASN A 190 40.88 15.96 -15.36
N HIS A 191 42.09 15.54 -15.01
CA HIS A 191 43.24 15.72 -15.90
C HIS A 191 44.17 14.51 -15.98
N ASN A 192 44.10 13.89 -17.17
CA ASN A 192 45.14 13.09 -17.81
C ASN A 192 46.50 13.83 -17.87
N ARG A 193 47.60 13.08 -17.74
CA ARG A 193 48.87 13.43 -18.39
C ARG A 193 49.61 12.22 -18.96
N VAL A 194 50.23 12.52 -20.10
CA VAL A 194 50.74 11.71 -21.22
C VAL A 194 52.06 10.96 -20.95
N SER A 195 52.16 9.80 -21.62
CA SER A 195 53.29 8.95 -22.10
C SER A 195 54.76 9.36 -21.95
N THR A 196 55.65 8.37 -21.69
CA THR A 196 56.74 7.89 -22.61
C THR A 196 57.44 6.59 -22.14
N SER A 197 57.70 5.69 -23.12
CA SER A 197 58.84 4.75 -23.34
C SER A 197 59.04 3.40 -22.58
N ARG A 198 58.81 2.32 -23.36
CA ARG A 198 59.65 1.15 -23.77
C ARG A 198 60.04 -0.02 -22.81
N ASP A 199 59.67 -1.22 -23.31
CA ASP A 199 60.27 -2.57 -23.32
C ASP A 199 60.60 -3.27 -21.98
N SER A 200 60.10 -4.47 -21.68
CA SER A 200 60.39 -5.70 -22.44
C SER A 200 59.56 -6.92 -21.98
N SER A 201 59.32 -7.80 -22.96
CA SER A 201 58.83 -9.20 -22.99
C SER A 201 58.63 -10.03 -21.70
N SER A 202 57.48 -10.70 -21.58
CA SER A 202 57.36 -12.15 -21.84
C SER A 202 55.91 -12.64 -21.62
N SER A 203 55.38 -13.32 -22.63
CA SER A 203 54.17 -14.17 -22.59
C SER A 203 54.66 -15.63 -22.42
N PRO A 204 53.86 -16.62 -21.93
CA PRO A 204 52.65 -16.99 -22.67
C PRO A 204 51.49 -17.69 -21.93
N LYS A 205 50.40 -17.81 -22.72
CA LYS A 205 49.30 -18.80 -22.72
C LYS A 205 48.01 -18.45 -21.99
N SER A 206 47.16 -17.79 -22.77
CA SER A 206 45.70 -17.79 -22.67
C SER A 206 45.14 -19.23 -22.63
N THR A 207 44.19 -19.47 -21.73
CA THR A 207 42.97 -20.20 -22.09
C THR A 207 41.77 -19.35 -21.69
N ARG A 208 41.05 -18.89 -22.70
CA ARG A 208 39.87 -18.03 -22.62
C ARG A 208 38.68 -18.96 -22.37
N SER A 209 38.25 -19.14 -21.11
CA SER A 209 36.95 -19.78 -20.86
C SER A 209 35.85 -18.75 -21.10
N ARG A 210 35.06 -19.07 -22.13
CA ARG A 210 33.88 -18.37 -22.60
C ARG A 210 32.82 -18.43 -21.52
N TRP A 211 32.75 -17.42 -20.66
CA TRP A 211 31.61 -17.23 -19.77
C TRP A 211 30.46 -16.69 -20.60
N GLU A 212 29.64 -17.61 -21.11
CA GLU A 212 28.31 -17.29 -21.59
C GLU A 212 27.55 -16.59 -20.47
N HIS A 213 27.30 -15.29 -20.67
CA HIS A 213 26.28 -14.58 -19.92
C HIS A 213 24.94 -15.27 -20.16
N ILE A 214 24.54 -16.17 -19.27
CA ILE A 214 23.14 -16.55 -19.12
C ILE A 214 22.45 -15.33 -18.53
N LYS A 215 22.08 -14.40 -19.40
CA LYS A 215 21.12 -13.35 -19.08
C LYS A 215 19.86 -14.09 -18.67
N HIS A 216 19.46 -13.98 -17.40
CA HIS A 216 18.09 -14.28 -17.03
C HIS A 216 17.21 -13.32 -17.80
N ARG A 217 16.71 -13.85 -18.91
CA ARG A 217 15.73 -13.24 -19.78
C ARG A 217 14.48 -13.15 -18.91
N HIS A 218 14.26 -12.02 -18.25
CA HIS A 218 12.90 -11.59 -17.95
C HIS A 218 12.16 -11.76 -19.26
N SER A 219 11.29 -12.77 -19.31
CA SER A 219 10.52 -13.09 -20.49
C SER A 219 9.82 -11.80 -20.87
N ARG A 220 10.27 -11.18 -21.98
CA ARG A 220 9.62 -10.08 -22.69
C ARG A 220 8.29 -10.57 -23.30
N LYS A 221 7.45 -11.17 -22.47
CA LYS A 221 6.03 -11.42 -22.70
C LYS A 221 5.22 -10.66 -21.67
N HIS A 222 5.63 -9.44 -21.33
CA HIS A 222 4.63 -8.42 -21.08
C HIS A 222 4.03 -8.14 -22.46
N HIS A 223 2.80 -8.59 -22.69
CA HIS A 223 2.01 -8.04 -23.77
C HIS A 223 2.12 -6.51 -23.66
N ARG A 224 2.39 -5.85 -24.79
CA ARG A 224 2.42 -4.39 -24.88
C ARG A 224 1.12 -3.84 -24.28
N TYR A 225 1.16 -3.40 -23.03
CA TYR A 225 0.11 -2.57 -22.48
C TYR A 225 0.29 -1.20 -23.13
N TYR A 226 -0.58 -0.90 -24.09
CA TYR A 226 -0.60 0.38 -24.76
C TYR A 226 -0.90 1.46 -23.71
N TYR A 227 0.05 2.37 -23.49
CA TYR A 227 -0.24 3.67 -22.91
C TYR A 227 -1.19 4.40 -23.87
N MET A 228 -2.50 4.33 -23.62
CA MET A 228 -3.43 5.25 -24.27
C MET A 228 -3.29 6.63 -23.62
N ARG A 229 -2.43 7.46 -24.22
CA ARG A 229 -2.41 8.89 -23.98
C ARG A 229 -3.64 9.48 -24.67
N ARG A 230 -4.74 9.67 -23.94
CA ARG A 230 -5.95 10.26 -24.52
C ARG A 230 -5.69 11.76 -24.75
N SER A 231 -5.60 12.17 -26.02
CA SER A 231 -5.62 13.59 -26.37
C SER A 231 -7.00 14.17 -26.05
N HIS A 232 -7.01 15.37 -25.47
CA HIS A 232 -8.23 16.11 -25.21
C HIS A 232 -9.15 16.20 -26.44
N ARG A 233 -10.47 16.23 -26.13
CA ARG A 233 -11.60 16.77 -26.89
C ARG A 233 -12.59 15.71 -27.40
N ASP A 234 -13.57 15.38 -26.56
CA ASP A 234 -14.96 15.74 -26.89
C ASP A 234 -15.86 15.68 -25.64
N GLN A 235 -16.75 16.66 -25.52
CA GLN A 235 -17.75 16.78 -24.47
C GLN A 235 -18.86 15.73 -24.70
N SER A 236 -19.15 14.91 -23.68
CA SER A 236 -20.38 14.09 -23.62
C SER A 236 -20.83 13.94 -22.15
N PRO A 237 -22.13 13.77 -21.89
CA PRO A 237 -22.80 14.33 -20.72
C PRO A 237 -22.50 13.55 -19.44
N ARG A 238 -22.51 14.29 -18.31
CA ARG A 238 -22.43 13.77 -16.94
C ARG A 238 -23.38 12.59 -16.77
N GLN A 239 -22.84 11.37 -16.83
CA GLN A 239 -23.50 10.22 -16.25
C GLN A 239 -23.43 10.43 -14.74
N HIS A 240 -24.59 10.68 -14.14
CA HIS A 240 -24.75 10.57 -12.71
C HIS A 240 -24.33 9.15 -12.33
N TYR A 241 -23.19 9.02 -11.65
CA TYR A 241 -22.84 7.80 -10.95
C TYR A 241 -23.95 7.55 -9.94
N HIS A 242 -24.88 6.66 -10.28
CA HIS A 242 -25.73 6.03 -9.30
C HIS A 242 -24.79 5.28 -8.36
N MET A 243 -24.59 5.83 -7.16
CA MET A 243 -24.03 5.07 -6.04
C MET A 243 -24.88 3.80 -5.90
N PRO A 244 -24.28 2.59 -5.94
CA PRO A 244 -25.04 1.39 -5.64
C PRO A 244 -25.71 1.53 -4.28
N GLU A 245 -27.01 1.28 -4.24
CA GLU A 245 -27.73 1.07 -2.99
C GLU A 245 -26.98 0.04 -2.15
N ARG A 246 -26.63 0.41 -0.91
CA ARG A 246 -26.08 -0.43 0.18
C ARG A 246 -25.38 -1.70 -0.29
N LEU A 247 -24.04 -1.69 -0.26
CA LEU A 247 -23.26 -2.93 -0.31
C LEU A 247 -23.81 -3.89 0.74
N THR A 248 -24.42 -4.97 0.29
CA THR A 248 -25.19 -5.94 1.07
C THR A 248 -24.30 -6.88 1.89
N SER A 249 -23.04 -6.52 2.15
CA SER A 249 -22.22 -7.29 3.07
C SER A 249 -22.56 -6.84 4.49
N ASP A 250 -23.29 -7.69 5.22
CA ASP A 250 -23.51 -7.48 6.65
C ASP A 250 -22.17 -7.27 7.36
N ALA A 251 -22.14 -6.38 8.36
CA ALA A 251 -20.94 -6.14 9.15
C ALA A 251 -20.49 -7.45 9.81
N CYS A 252 -19.18 -7.73 9.79
CA CYS A 252 -18.63 -8.81 10.60
C CYS A 252 -18.94 -8.57 12.09
N ASP A 253 -19.36 -9.60 12.81
CA ASP A 253 -19.41 -9.51 14.28
C ASP A 253 -18.00 -9.64 14.84
N TRP A 254 -17.54 -8.65 15.63
CA TRP A 254 -16.19 -8.62 16.19
C TRP A 254 -15.85 -9.87 17.00
N ASN A 255 -16.80 -10.45 17.73
CA ASN A 255 -16.53 -11.57 18.63
C ASN A 255 -16.29 -12.88 17.87
N SER A 256 -16.93 -13.04 16.70
CA SER A 256 -16.76 -14.20 15.82
C SER A 256 -15.95 -13.91 14.56
N ALA A 257 -15.49 -12.67 14.36
CA ALA A 257 -14.72 -12.29 13.17
C ALA A 257 -13.46 -13.17 13.04
N PRO A 258 -13.18 -13.72 11.84
CA PRO A 258 -12.00 -14.53 11.60
C PRO A 258 -10.72 -13.78 11.94
N ARG A 259 -9.70 -14.53 12.33
CA ARG A 259 -8.34 -13.98 12.48
C ARG A 259 -7.87 -13.49 11.10
N MET A 260 -7.35 -12.27 11.06
CA MET A 260 -6.60 -11.79 9.90
C MET A 260 -5.12 -12.11 10.12
N GLU A 261 -4.49 -12.83 9.19
CA GLU A 261 -3.03 -12.95 9.17
C GLU A 261 -2.43 -11.75 8.44
N THR A 262 -1.25 -11.29 8.89
CA THR A 262 -0.56 -10.09 8.39
C THR A 262 0.87 -10.40 7.94
N SER A 263 1.23 -11.68 7.90
CA SER A 263 2.58 -12.15 7.62
C SER A 263 2.60 -13.06 6.39
N TYR A 264 2.85 -12.46 5.21
CA TYR A 264 2.88 -13.15 3.92
C TYR A 264 4.19 -12.92 3.15
N PHE A 265 4.61 -13.95 2.42
CA PHE A 265 5.59 -13.94 1.33
C PHE A 265 7.06 -13.60 1.67
N SER A 266 7.34 -12.86 2.75
CA SER A 266 8.69 -12.64 3.25
C SER A 266 9.37 -13.95 3.70
N THR A 267 10.68 -13.89 3.99
CA THR A 267 11.45 -15.06 4.45
C THR A 267 10.95 -15.59 5.80
N ASP A 268 10.47 -14.70 6.65
CA ASP A 268 9.94 -14.92 8.00
C ASP A 268 8.41 -15.00 8.03
N ALA A 269 7.75 -14.99 6.86
CA ALA A 269 6.30 -15.00 6.79
C ALA A 269 5.68 -16.29 7.36
N LYS A 270 4.54 -16.16 8.05
CA LYS A 270 3.76 -17.33 8.47
C LYS A 270 3.11 -18.02 7.28
N CYS A 271 2.55 -17.25 6.35
CA CYS A 271 1.85 -17.75 5.18
C CYS A 271 2.73 -17.65 3.93
N ALA A 272 2.85 -18.76 3.21
CA ALA A 272 3.58 -18.85 1.94
C ALA A 272 4.97 -18.17 1.97
N PRO A 273 5.87 -18.52 2.91
CA PRO A 273 7.18 -17.88 2.99
C PRO A 273 8.00 -18.10 1.72
N ASN A 274 8.70 -17.06 1.31
CA ASN A 274 9.50 -17.03 0.08
C ASN A 274 8.69 -17.25 -1.20
N ALA A 275 7.42 -16.81 -1.24
CA ALA A 275 6.52 -17.06 -2.37
C ALA A 275 7.11 -16.55 -3.70
N LYS A 276 7.64 -15.33 -3.76
CA LYS A 276 8.27 -14.77 -4.97
C LYS A 276 9.43 -15.61 -5.49
N LEU A 277 10.27 -16.14 -4.59
CA LEU A 277 11.42 -16.97 -4.95
C LEU A 277 10.98 -18.34 -5.50
N LYS A 278 9.92 -18.91 -4.95
CA LYS A 278 9.34 -20.19 -5.38
C LYS A 278 8.52 -20.05 -6.67
N ASN A 279 7.86 -18.90 -6.84
CA ASN A 279 6.95 -18.59 -7.93
C ASN A 279 7.35 -17.25 -8.59
N PRO A 280 8.40 -17.24 -9.43
CA PRO A 280 8.94 -16.00 -10.02
C PRO A 280 8.05 -15.38 -11.11
N ARG A 281 6.84 -15.91 -11.31
CA ARG A 281 5.89 -15.47 -12.34
C ARG A 281 4.56 -15.13 -11.69
N SER A 282 3.79 -14.27 -12.35
CA SER A 282 2.44 -13.98 -11.91
C SER A 282 1.55 -15.22 -12.02
N ASP A 283 0.70 -15.42 -11.02
CA ASP A 283 -0.30 -16.47 -11.02
C ASP A 283 -1.38 -16.24 -12.08
N THR A 284 -2.10 -17.31 -12.44
CA THR A 284 -3.27 -17.26 -13.33
C THR A 284 -4.60 -17.16 -12.57
N PHE A 285 -4.51 -17.00 -11.25
CA PHE A 285 -5.61 -16.91 -10.31
C PHE A 285 -5.33 -15.75 -9.33
N GLU A 286 -6.33 -15.38 -8.54
CA GLU A 286 -6.19 -14.45 -7.42
C GLU A 286 -6.44 -15.14 -6.09
N ILE A 287 -5.89 -14.58 -5.03
CA ILE A 287 -5.91 -15.19 -3.71
C ILE A 287 -7.21 -14.85 -3.00
N GLY A 288 -7.84 -15.81 -2.32
CA GLY A 288 -8.97 -15.59 -1.42
C GLY A 288 -8.65 -16.01 0.00
N TRP A 289 -9.56 -15.75 0.93
CA TRP A 289 -9.51 -16.27 2.29
C TRP A 289 -10.72 -17.19 2.52
N GLY A 290 -10.46 -18.42 2.99
CA GLY A 290 -11.49 -19.42 3.21
C GLY A 290 -12.45 -19.07 4.34
N ASP A 291 -11.90 -18.64 5.48
CA ASP A 291 -12.66 -18.11 6.61
C ASP A 291 -12.70 -16.58 6.53
N ALA A 292 -13.65 -16.06 5.76
CA ALA A 292 -13.81 -14.63 5.54
C ALA A 292 -15.23 -14.16 5.89
N CYS A 293 -15.32 -12.91 6.32
CA CYS A 293 -16.57 -12.18 6.49
C CYS A 293 -16.47 -10.86 5.73
N GLY A 294 -17.62 -10.22 5.45
CA GLY A 294 -17.64 -8.99 4.65
C GLY A 294 -17.03 -9.19 3.26
N ILE A 295 -17.33 -10.32 2.61
CA ILE A 295 -16.76 -10.64 1.29
C ILE A 295 -17.35 -9.71 0.24
N VAL A 296 -16.46 -9.06 -0.51
CA VAL A 296 -16.77 -8.27 -1.69
C VAL A 296 -16.12 -8.94 -2.88
N GLU A 297 -16.93 -9.41 -3.81
CA GLU A 297 -16.44 -10.06 -5.03
C GLU A 297 -15.91 -9.03 -6.01
N GLY A 298 -14.77 -9.36 -6.63
CA GLY A 298 -14.13 -8.55 -7.66
C GLY A 298 -14.81 -8.64 -9.02
N ASP A 299 -14.03 -8.38 -10.08
CA ASP A 299 -14.49 -8.40 -11.47
C ASP A 299 -14.68 -9.82 -12.05
N ASN A 300 -14.34 -10.86 -11.30
CA ASN A 300 -14.31 -12.27 -11.73
C ASN A 300 -13.42 -12.52 -12.96
N GLU A 301 -12.46 -11.63 -13.25
CA GLU A 301 -11.50 -11.80 -14.35
C GLU A 301 -10.57 -13.00 -14.11
N TYR A 302 -10.23 -13.27 -12.85
CA TYR A 302 -9.45 -14.43 -12.44
C TYR A 302 -10.21 -15.27 -11.42
N ALA A 303 -10.01 -16.58 -11.50
CA ALA A 303 -10.55 -17.48 -10.48
C ALA A 303 -9.91 -17.19 -9.13
N ILE A 304 -10.71 -17.23 -8.06
CA ILE A 304 -10.24 -17.09 -6.68
C ILE A 304 -9.75 -18.45 -6.18
N ARG A 305 -8.57 -18.49 -5.56
CA ARG A 305 -8.05 -19.65 -4.82
C ARG A 305 -7.68 -19.23 -3.41
N ASN A 306 -8.24 -19.92 -2.43
CA ASN A 306 -7.97 -19.61 -1.04
C ASN A 306 -6.49 -19.86 -0.70
N ILE A 307 -5.88 -18.91 0.00
CA ILE A 307 -4.53 -19.09 0.53
C ILE A 307 -4.56 -20.10 1.67
N GLU A 308 -3.59 -20.99 1.67
CA GLU A 308 -3.33 -21.91 2.76
C GLU A 308 -2.08 -21.44 3.53
N CYS A 309 -2.25 -21.36 4.84
CA CYS A 309 -1.21 -21.17 5.84
C CYS A 309 -1.23 -22.42 6.73
#